data_AF-G7VE29-F1
#
_entry.id   AF-G7VE29-F1
#
_cell.length_a   1.000
_cell.length_b   1.000
_cell.length_c   1.000
_cell.angle_alpha   90.00
_cell.angle_beta   90.00
_cell.angle_gamma   90.00
#
_symmetry.space_group_name_H-M   'P 1'
#
loop_
_entity.id
_entity.type
_entity.pdbx_description
1 polymer ?
#
loop_
_entity_poly.entity_id
_entity_poly.type
_entity_poly.pdbx_seq_one_letter_code
_entity_poly.pdbx_strand_id
1 'polypeptide(L)'
;MEKKDCLVAIFGCREPQAQPRDVLRQARIKSRKLLLVSTCGEVAQALPLVRQITSDNMDFPVRHYHRVDPMEAIALENCTTYEILNL
;
A
#
# COMPACT_ATOMS: atom_id res chain seq x y z
N MET A 1 9.61 -0.64 -19.27
CA MET A 1 8.53 0.09 -18.56
C MET A 1 9.16 0.95 -17.49
N GLU A 2 8.80 2.22 -17.42
CA GLU A 2 9.28 3.13 -16.38
C GLU A 2 8.58 2.82 -15.05
N LYS A 3 9.34 2.79 -13.94
CA LYS A 3 8.77 2.62 -12.61
C LYS A 3 8.06 3.90 -12.18
N LYS A 4 6.81 3.76 -11.74
CA LYS A 4 6.06 4.84 -11.09
C LYS A 4 6.67 5.22 -9.75
N ASP A 5 6.36 6.40 -9.25
CA ASP A 5 6.80 6.79 -7.92
C ASP A 5 6.13 5.90 -6.87
N CYS A 6 4.81 5.72 -6.97
CA CYS A 6 4.01 5.05 -5.95
C CYS A 6 3.07 4.00 -6.52
N LEU A 7 3.03 2.85 -5.85
CA LEU A 7 1.87 1.96 -5.91
C LEU A 7 1.05 2.19 -4.65
N VAL A 8 -0.25 2.45 -4.79
CA VAL A 8 -1.17 2.66 -3.70
C VAL A 8 -2.08 1.44 -3.62
N ALA A 9 -2.04 0.73 -2.51
CA ALA A 9 -2.91 -0.41 -2.25
C ALA A 9 -3.95 -0.03 -1.19
N ILE A 10 -5.20 -0.04 -1.59
CA ILE A 10 -6.36 0.30 -0.75
C ILE A 10 -7.00 -1.00 -0.29
N PHE A 11 -7.25 -1.15 1.01
CA PHE A 11 -7.91 -2.32 1.57
C PHE A 11 -8.89 -1.94 2.68
N GLY A 12 -9.98 -2.70 2.75
CA GLY A 12 -10.98 -2.62 3.82
C GLY A 12 -10.66 -3.57 4.99
N CYS A 13 -11.68 -3.86 5.81
CA CYS A 13 -11.54 -4.75 6.98
C CYS A 13 -11.84 -6.22 6.68
N ARG A 14 -12.22 -6.51 5.45
CA ARG A 14 -12.34 -7.88 5.00
C ARG A 14 -10.95 -8.38 4.63
N GLU A 15 -10.76 -9.70 4.69
CA GLU A 15 -9.54 -10.31 4.21
C GLU A 15 -9.28 -9.85 2.78
N PRO A 16 -8.08 -9.31 2.48
CA PRO A 16 -7.76 -8.82 1.15
C PRO A 16 -7.86 -9.97 0.15
N GLN A 17 -8.46 -9.72 -1.01
CA GLN A 17 -8.60 -10.76 -2.04
C GLN A 17 -7.25 -11.14 -2.64
N ALA A 18 -6.29 -10.21 -2.64
CA ALA A 18 -4.93 -10.44 -3.09
C ALA A 18 -4.04 -10.88 -1.93
N GLN A 19 -3.15 -11.84 -2.20
CA GLN A 19 -2.14 -12.22 -1.23
C GLN A 19 -1.19 -11.04 -0.96
N PRO A 20 -0.87 -10.74 0.30
CA PRO A 20 0.00 -9.61 0.66
C PRO A 20 1.37 -9.63 -0.03
N ARG A 21 1.88 -10.85 -0.29
CA ARG A 21 3.12 -11.09 -1.03
C ARG A 21 3.04 -10.64 -2.49
N ASP A 22 1.90 -10.84 -3.15
CA ASP A 22 1.71 -10.42 -4.53
C ASP A 22 1.67 -8.91 -4.64
N VAL A 23 1.02 -8.23 -3.69
CA VAL A 23 1.00 -6.77 -3.60
C VAL A 23 2.43 -6.22 -3.46
N LEU A 24 3.21 -6.77 -2.53
CA LEU A 24 4.60 -6.34 -2.33
C LEU A 24 5.47 -6.62 -3.57
N ARG A 25 5.28 -7.78 -4.22
CA ARG A 25 5.99 -8.13 -5.46
C ARG A 25 5.64 -7.17 -6.60
N GLN A 26 4.37 -6.88 -6.81
CA GLN A 26 3.93 -5.91 -7.82
C GLN A 26 4.47 -4.52 -7.53
N ALA A 27 4.47 -4.08 -6.27
CA ALA A 27 5.04 -2.80 -5.87
C ALA A 27 6.52 -2.70 -6.24
N ARG A 28 7.31 -3.73 -5.96
CA ARG A 28 8.74 -3.77 -6.31
C ARG A 28 9.00 -3.70 -7.81
N ILE A 29 8.11 -4.26 -8.63
CA ILE A 29 8.25 -4.26 -10.09
C ILE A 29 7.80 -2.91 -10.67
N LYS A 30 6.65 -2.41 -10.23
CA LYS A 30 5.96 -1.28 -10.86
C LYS A 30 6.31 0.08 -10.28
N SER A 31 6.81 0.14 -9.05
CA SER A 31 6.95 1.40 -8.30
C SER A 31 8.24 1.51 -7.47
N ARG A 32 8.52 2.72 -6.98
CA ARG A 32 9.63 3.00 -6.07
C ARG A 32 9.24 2.86 -4.59
N LYS A 33 7.95 3.03 -4.27
CA LYS A 33 7.39 2.81 -2.92
C LYS A 33 5.95 2.33 -2.94
N LEU A 34 5.54 1.66 -1.86
CA LEU A 34 4.17 1.19 -1.63
C LEU A 34 3.50 2.03 -0.55
N LEU A 35 2.35 2.61 -0.88
CA LEU A 35 1.45 3.26 0.06
C LEU A 35 0.29 2.31 0.36
N LEU A 36 0.16 1.92 1.61
CA LEU A 36 -0.95 1.12 2.14
C LEU A 36 -2.00 2.06 2.69
N VAL A 37 -3.23 2.02 2.17
CA VAL A 37 -4.33 2.85 2.65
C VAL A 37 -5.44 1.96 3.18
N SER A 38 -5.70 2.01 4.48
CA SER A 38 -6.78 1.24 5.09
C SER A 38 -8.03 2.07 5.32
N THR A 39 -9.19 1.57 4.89
CA THR A 39 -10.49 2.24 5.06
C THR A 39 -11.28 1.73 6.26
N CYS A 40 -10.61 0.98 7.14
CA CYS A 40 -11.24 0.38 8.32
C CYS A 40 -11.77 1.38 9.35
N GLY A 41 -12.71 0.92 10.17
CA GLY A 41 -13.20 1.70 11.31
C GLY A 41 -12.11 1.93 12.35
N GLU A 42 -11.34 0.88 12.66
CA GLU A 42 -10.23 0.91 13.62
C GLU A 42 -8.91 0.48 12.99
N VAL A 43 -7.81 1.14 13.39
CA VAL A 43 -6.47 0.82 12.90
C VAL A 43 -6.04 -0.60 13.24
N ALA A 44 -6.48 -1.13 14.39
CA ALA A 44 -6.15 -2.48 14.85
C ALA A 44 -6.56 -3.56 13.86
N GLN A 45 -7.63 -3.33 13.09
CA GLN A 45 -8.13 -4.24 12.06
C GLN A 45 -7.21 -4.30 10.84
N ALA A 46 -6.47 -3.22 10.55
CA ALA A 46 -5.53 -3.13 9.44
C ALA A 46 -4.13 -3.67 9.79
N LEU A 47 -3.77 -3.69 11.09
CA LEU A 47 -2.42 -4.04 11.55
C LEU A 47 -1.94 -5.44 11.11
N PRO A 48 -2.75 -6.52 11.12
CA PRO A 48 -2.28 -7.84 10.69
C PRO A 48 -1.76 -7.84 9.26
N LEU A 49 -2.49 -7.22 8.34
CA LEU A 49 -2.10 -7.12 6.94
C LEU A 49 -0.85 -6.27 6.76
N VAL A 50 -0.81 -5.09 7.39
CA VAL A 50 0.36 -4.20 7.34
C VAL A 50 1.59 -4.95 7.85
N ARG A 51 1.48 -5.62 9.00
CA ARG A 51 2.57 -6.42 9.58
C ARG A 51 3.05 -7.52 8.63
N GLN A 52 2.13 -8.24 7.99
CA GLN A 52 2.48 -9.27 7.02
C GLN A 52 3.26 -8.70 5.82
N ILE A 53 2.79 -7.59 5.25
CA ILE A 53 3.49 -6.91 4.13
C ILE A 53 4.87 -6.42 4.56
N THR A 54 4.99 -5.85 5.76
CA THR A 54 6.28 -5.35 6.28
C THR A 54 7.22 -6.46 6.72
N SER A 55 6.71 -7.61 7.17
CA SER A 55 7.55 -8.74 7.61
C SER A 55 8.23 -9.44 6.44
N ASP A 56 7.57 -9.48 5.27
CA ASP A 56 8.16 -10.01 4.02
C ASP A 56 9.07 -8.97 3.32
N ASN A 57 9.35 -7.83 3.98
CA ASN A 57 10.05 -6.70 3.41
C ASN A 57 11.48 -6.55 3.96
N MET A 58 12.48 -6.67 3.08
CA MET A 58 13.88 -6.53 3.48
C MET A 58 14.47 -5.14 3.25
N ASP A 59 13.92 -4.29 2.37
CA ASP A 59 14.43 -2.90 2.14
C ASP A 59 13.53 -2.01 1.24
N PHE A 60 12.29 -2.42 0.95
CA PHE A 60 11.41 -1.66 0.05
C PHE A 60 10.64 -0.57 0.84
N PRO A 61 10.54 0.68 0.37
CA PRO A 61 9.80 1.71 1.11
C PRO A 61 8.30 1.41 1.16
N VAL A 62 7.78 1.20 2.37
CA VAL A 62 6.35 0.99 2.66
C VAL A 62 5.89 2.05 3.66
N ARG A 63 4.73 2.66 3.39
CA ARG A 63 4.06 3.63 4.27
C ARG A 63 2.62 3.21 4.45
N HIS A 64 2.07 3.37 5.65
CA HIS A 64 0.68 3.06 5.96
C HIS A 64 -0.07 4.31 6.39
N TYR A 65 -1.24 4.50 5.80
CA TYR A 65 -2.20 5.54 6.12
C TYR A 65 -3.55 4.90 6.47
N HIS A 66 -4.23 5.46 7.46
CA HIS A 66 -5.50 4.95 7.96
C HIS A 66 -6.58 6.02 7.81
N ARG A 67 -7.65 5.69 7.07
CA ARG A 67 -8.80 6.57 6.79
C ARG A 67 -8.40 7.93 6.20
N VAL A 68 -7.31 7.94 5.43
CA VAL A 68 -6.86 9.08 4.63
C VAL A 68 -7.30 8.86 3.19
N ASP A 69 -7.67 9.92 2.49
CA ASP A 69 -7.93 9.84 1.05
C ASP A 69 -6.66 9.35 0.33
N PRO A 70 -6.72 8.34 -0.56
CA PRO A 70 -5.57 7.88 -1.33
C PRO A 70 -4.82 9.01 -2.05
N MET A 71 -5.53 10.04 -2.51
CA MET A 71 -4.95 11.21 -3.18
C MET A 71 -4.18 12.11 -2.22
N GLU A 72 -4.65 12.25 -0.99
CA GLU A 72 -3.94 12.99 0.06
C GLU A 72 -2.67 12.24 0.46
N ALA A 73 -2.74 10.91 0.61
CA ALA A 73 -1.56 10.07 0.87
C ALA A 73 -0.52 10.17 -0.25
N ILE A 74 -0.94 10.20 -1.51
CA ILE A 74 -0.07 10.43 -2.68
C ILE A 74 0.62 11.80 -2.60
N ALA A 75 -0.14 12.85 -2.28
CA ALA A 75 0.37 14.21 -2.18
C ALA A 75 1.39 14.37 -1.05
N LEU A 76 1.10 13.84 0.14
CA LEU A 76 2.03 13.85 1.29
C LEU A 76 3.37 13.18 0.97
N GLU A 77 3.32 12.19 0.10
CA GLU A 77 4.48 11.42 -0.32
C GLU A 77 5.14 11.99 -1.59
N ASN A 78 4.67 13.12 -2.13
CA ASN A 78 5.21 13.76 -3.33
C ASN A 78 5.31 12.80 -4.54
N CYS A 79 4.35 11.88 -4.70
CA CYS A 79 4.34 10.99 -5.87
C CYS A 79 3.80 11.75 -7.10
N THR A 80 4.60 11.88 -8.15
CA THR A 80 4.16 12.51 -9.41
C THR A 80 3.46 11.48 -10.31
N THR A 81 3.95 10.25 -10.31
CA THR A 81 3.37 9.12 -11.06
C THR A 81 2.92 8.01 -10.11
N TYR A 82 1.69 7.51 -10.28
CA TYR A 82 1.13 6.52 -9.36
C TYR A 82 0.18 5.51 -10.00
N GLU A 83 -0.07 4.43 -9.29
CA GLU A 83 -1.04 3.40 -9.63
C GLU A 83 -1.84 3.04 -8.39
N ILE A 84 -3.14 2.85 -8.54
CA ILE A 84 -4.04 2.48 -7.44
C ILE A 84 -4.52 1.05 -7.66
N LEU A 85 -4.40 0.24 -6.62
CA LEU A 85 -4.93 -1.12 -6.52
C LEU A 85 -5.97 -1.15 -5.40
N ASN A 86 -7.17 -1.64 -5.71
CA ASN A 86 -8.19 -1.92 -4.71
C ASN A 86 -8.15 -3.41 -4.39
N LEU A 87 -8.01 -3.75 -3.11
CA LEU A 87 -7.79 -5.10 -2.59
C LEU A 87 -8.96 -5.63 -1.75
#